data_AF-A0A6P3DTA5-F1
#
_entry.id   AF-A0A6P3DTA5-F1
#
_cell.length_a   1.000
_cell.length_b   1.000
_cell.length_c   1.000
_cell.angle_alpha   90.00
_cell.angle_beta   90.00
_cell.angle_gamma   90.00
#
_symmetry.space_group_name_H-M   'P 1'
#
loop_
_entity.id
_entity.type
_entity.pdbx_description
1 polymer ?
#
loop_
_entity_poly.entity_id
_entity_poly.type
_entity_poly.pdbx_seq_one_letter_code
_entity_poly.pdbx_strand_id
1 'polypeptide(L)'
;MELGQSCFDGRLRSLYLAAAPFRHRHANFYFWKRSILEMWQLRFWMYILLIALSLAPLQRVAACSCMSSHPQILFCNSDFVVLVRVKKMMNMNEHEIAYSVKINKIFKVNNKTSYTVLKKNILWTASSEVLCGVDLEVGETYVVSGKTYDGEKANISLCGIKMAWRSVTSRQRKGFRHLYRYGCPCNIYYTPWWTKGAALEGTDGKECLWESKPGPEECQRDYGVCMPGPAGCSWVPSVPYKNCIKEYQQKREQQRAREP
;
A
#
# COMPACT_ATOMS: atom_id res chain seq x y z
N MET A 1 4.28 62.31 -0.30
CA MET A 1 3.40 62.08 -1.44
C MET A 1 2.04 61.70 -0.90
N GLU A 2 1.12 62.67 -0.98
CA GLU A 2 -0.35 62.58 -1.11
C GLU A 2 -1.03 61.34 -0.48
N LEU A 3 -1.93 61.36 0.51
CA LEU A 3 -2.90 62.34 1.03
C LEU A 3 -3.60 63.22 0.00
N GLY A 4 -4.77 62.74 -0.43
CA GLY A 4 -5.81 63.45 -1.15
C GLY A 4 -6.71 62.43 -1.86
N GLN A 5 -8.03 62.56 -1.96
CA GLN A 5 -8.94 63.64 -1.60
C GLN A 5 -10.35 63.09 -1.94
N SER A 6 -11.31 63.17 -1.01
CA SER A 6 -12.40 64.18 -1.01
C SER A 6 -13.53 63.87 -2.01
N CYS A 7 -14.77 63.64 -1.57
CA CYS A 7 -15.78 64.64 -1.18
C CYS A 7 -16.82 64.87 -2.29
N PHE A 8 -17.92 65.49 -1.87
CA PHE A 8 -19.11 66.00 -2.57
C PHE A 8 -20.36 65.14 -2.33
N ASP A 9 -21.15 65.42 -1.28
CA ASP A 9 -21.86 66.66 -0.94
C ASP A 9 -22.96 67.02 -1.94
N GLY A 10 -24.05 67.61 -1.41
CA GLY A 10 -24.87 68.49 -2.23
C GLY A 10 -26.26 67.99 -2.57
N ARG A 11 -27.09 67.97 -1.55
CA ARG A 11 -28.56 68.06 -1.58
C ARG A 11 -29.06 69.19 -2.53
N LEU A 12 -30.36 69.12 -2.86
CA LEU A 12 -31.30 70.15 -3.38
C LEU A 12 -31.69 69.90 -4.86
N ARG A 13 -32.94 70.00 -5.30
CA ARG A 13 -34.17 70.55 -4.71
C ARG A 13 -35.37 69.98 -5.50
N SER A 14 -36.45 69.73 -4.78
CA SER A 14 -37.84 70.13 -5.05
C SER A 14 -38.41 69.99 -6.47
N LEU A 15 -39.49 69.23 -6.61
CA LEU A 15 -40.70 69.70 -7.29
C LEU A 15 -41.93 68.95 -6.75
N TYR A 16 -42.91 69.76 -6.38
CA TYR A 16 -44.25 69.44 -5.92
C TYR A 16 -44.99 68.50 -6.87
N LEU A 17 -45.90 67.67 -6.36
CA LEU A 17 -47.34 67.81 -6.67
C LEU A 17 -48.21 66.81 -5.89
N ALA A 18 -49.44 67.26 -5.70
CA ALA A 18 -50.44 66.81 -4.76
C ALA A 18 -51.02 65.41 -5.02
N ALA A 19 -51.40 64.80 -3.89
CA ALA A 19 -52.58 63.97 -3.63
C ALA A 19 -53.43 63.46 -4.82
N ALA A 20 -53.62 62.15 -4.86
CA ALA A 20 -54.95 61.53 -4.89
C ALA A 20 -54.89 60.06 -4.45
N PRO A 21 -55.92 59.53 -3.75
CA PRO A 21 -55.85 58.26 -3.05
C PRO A 21 -56.25 57.06 -3.94
N PHE A 22 -55.57 55.95 -3.65
CA PHE A 22 -56.14 54.62 -3.39
C PHE A 22 -57.31 54.13 -4.28
N ARG A 23 -57.01 53.24 -5.23
CA ARG A 23 -57.87 52.07 -5.47
C ARG A 23 -57.07 50.86 -5.96
N HIS A 24 -57.04 49.84 -5.11
CA HIS A 24 -56.49 48.50 -5.31
C HIS A 24 -56.83 47.84 -6.65
N ARG A 25 -55.89 47.03 -7.15
CA ARG A 25 -56.10 45.61 -7.54
C ARG A 25 -54.74 44.93 -7.77
N HIS A 26 -54.27 44.12 -6.82
CA HIS A 26 -54.40 42.65 -6.86
C HIS A 26 -53.89 42.00 -8.17
N ALA A 27 -52.58 42.02 -8.42
CA ALA A 27 -52.00 41.18 -9.48
C ALA A 27 -50.55 40.70 -9.26
N ASN A 28 -49.86 41.09 -8.18
CA ASN A 28 -48.42 40.78 -8.00
C ASN A 28 -48.08 39.74 -6.92
N PHE A 29 -49.08 39.16 -6.23
CA PHE A 29 -48.79 38.21 -5.14
C PHE A 29 -48.62 36.76 -5.60
N TYR A 30 -49.11 36.39 -6.78
CA TYR A 30 -49.12 35.00 -7.24
C TYR A 30 -47.83 34.55 -7.94
N PHE A 31 -47.10 35.47 -8.58
CA PHE A 31 -45.87 35.13 -9.31
C PHE A 31 -44.65 34.97 -8.37
N TRP A 32 -44.57 35.83 -7.34
CA TRP A 32 -43.53 35.75 -6.30
C TRP A 32 -43.75 34.58 -5.31
N LYS A 33 -45.01 34.24 -4.98
CA LYS A 33 -45.33 33.05 -4.17
C LYS A 33 -44.92 31.74 -4.86
N ARG A 34 -45.12 31.63 -6.18
CA ARG A 34 -44.79 30.41 -6.94
C ARG A 34 -43.27 30.14 -6.95
N SER A 35 -42.44 31.18 -7.08
CA SER A 35 -40.97 31.05 -7.02
C SER A 35 -40.43 30.74 -5.62
N ILE A 36 -41.04 31.27 -4.55
CA ILE A 36 -40.62 31.00 -3.17
C ILE A 36 -41.01 29.57 -2.74
N LEU A 37 -42.21 29.11 -3.09
CA LEU A 37 -42.65 27.74 -2.80
C LEU A 37 -41.79 26.67 -3.51
N GLU A 38 -41.38 26.92 -4.76
CA GLU A 38 -40.45 26.05 -5.50
C GLU A 38 -39.05 26.03 -4.86
N MET A 39 -38.52 27.20 -4.45
CA MET A 39 -37.22 27.28 -3.76
C MET A 39 -37.23 26.56 -2.40
N TRP A 40 -38.34 26.63 -1.66
CA TRP A 40 -38.50 25.92 -0.38
C TRP A 40 -38.63 24.41 -0.57
N GLN A 41 -39.34 23.96 -1.61
CA GLN A 41 -39.38 22.54 -1.96
C GLN A 41 -38.01 22.03 -2.37
N LEU A 42 -37.28 22.70 -3.27
CA LEU A 42 -35.94 22.26 -3.70
C LEU A 42 -34.96 22.20 -2.52
N ARG A 43 -35.00 23.16 -1.60
CA ARG A 43 -34.17 23.11 -0.39
C ARG A 43 -34.54 21.94 0.51
N PHE A 44 -35.84 21.67 0.71
CA PHE A 44 -36.29 20.53 1.50
C PHE A 44 -35.87 19.19 0.88
N TRP A 45 -36.02 19.02 -0.44
CA TRP A 45 -35.54 17.84 -1.15
C TRP A 45 -34.00 17.70 -1.09
N MET A 46 -33.26 18.81 -1.17
CA MET A 46 -31.80 18.81 -0.98
C MET A 46 -31.39 18.40 0.45
N TYR A 47 -32.10 18.87 1.48
CA TYR A 47 -31.84 18.45 2.86
C TYR A 47 -32.20 16.98 3.08
N ILE A 48 -33.31 16.50 2.52
CA ILE A 48 -33.67 15.07 2.56
C ILE A 48 -32.62 14.22 1.86
N LEU A 49 -32.14 14.64 0.68
CA LEU A 49 -31.09 13.94 -0.05
C LEU A 49 -29.78 13.90 0.75
N LEU A 50 -29.39 15.01 1.39
CA LEU A 50 -28.19 15.09 2.23
C LEU A 50 -28.29 14.21 3.48
N ILE A 51 -29.47 14.16 4.12
CA ILE A 51 -29.74 13.28 5.28
C ILE A 51 -29.75 11.81 4.84
N ALA A 52 -30.32 11.49 3.67
CA ALA A 52 -30.28 10.14 3.13
C ALA A 52 -28.86 9.68 2.78
N LEU A 53 -28.01 10.58 2.26
CA LEU A 53 -26.60 10.28 1.99
C LEU A 53 -25.78 10.11 3.28
N SER A 54 -26.08 10.86 4.34
CA SER A 54 -25.35 10.74 5.62
C SER A 54 -25.74 9.51 6.43
N LEU A 55 -26.97 9.02 6.26
CA LEU A 55 -27.47 7.79 6.86
C LEU A 55 -27.18 6.54 6.02
N ALA A 56 -26.67 6.69 4.80
CA ALA A 56 -26.27 5.55 3.99
C ALA A 56 -25.13 4.80 4.71
N PRO A 57 -25.28 3.49 4.99
CA PRO A 57 -24.22 2.73 5.63
C PRO A 57 -23.01 2.71 4.69
N LEU A 58 -21.90 3.33 5.14
CA LEU A 58 -20.61 3.11 4.51
C LEU A 58 -20.25 1.64 4.70
N GLN A 59 -20.54 0.82 3.70
CA GLN A 59 -20.01 -0.55 3.64
C GLN A 59 -18.49 -0.41 3.57
N ARG A 60 -17.81 -0.56 4.71
CA ARG A 60 -16.35 -0.67 4.73
C ARG A 60 -15.99 -1.99 4.10
N VAL A 61 -15.67 -1.98 2.81
CA VAL A 61 -15.02 -3.11 2.18
C VAL A 61 -13.59 -3.12 2.72
N ALA A 62 -13.33 -4.02 3.67
CA ALA A 62 -11.98 -4.27 4.15
C ALA A 62 -11.23 -5.01 3.03
N ALA A 63 -10.43 -4.27 2.27
CA ALA A 63 -9.51 -4.84 1.30
C ALA A 63 -8.21 -5.26 1.99
N CYS A 64 -7.52 -6.24 1.40
CA CYS A 64 -6.18 -6.63 1.83
C CYS A 64 -5.20 -5.46 1.68
N SER A 65 -4.48 -5.13 2.74
CA SER A 65 -3.36 -4.20 2.71
C SER A 65 -2.16 -4.86 3.38
N CYS A 66 -1.03 -4.86 2.68
CA CYS A 66 0.22 -5.45 3.16
C CYS A 66 1.24 -4.34 3.39
N MET A 67 1.99 -4.44 4.50
CA MET A 67 3.15 -3.60 4.72
C MET A 67 4.30 -4.10 3.86
N SER A 68 4.87 -3.22 3.02
CA SER A 68 6.05 -3.55 2.21
C SER A 68 7.18 -4.04 3.13
N SER A 69 7.68 -5.25 2.88
CA SER A 69 8.66 -5.90 3.74
C SER A 69 9.76 -6.54 2.89
N HIS A 70 11.00 -6.43 3.35
CA HIS A 70 12.14 -7.02 2.66
C HIS A 70 12.02 -8.56 2.63
N PRO A 71 12.43 -9.26 1.55
CA PRO A 71 12.33 -10.71 1.44
C PRO A 71 12.95 -11.49 2.61
N GLN A 72 14.01 -10.95 3.22
CA GLN A 72 14.61 -11.50 4.44
C GLN A 72 13.65 -11.46 5.64
N ILE A 73 12.95 -10.33 5.86
CA ILE A 73 11.98 -10.20 6.97
C ILE A 73 10.81 -11.15 6.75
N LEU A 74 10.30 -11.24 5.51
CA LEU A 74 9.26 -12.21 5.18
C LEU A 74 9.72 -13.66 5.41
N PHE A 75 10.96 -13.98 5.05
CA PHE A 75 11.56 -15.29 5.36
C PHE A 75 11.63 -15.55 6.87
N CYS A 76 12.03 -14.56 7.67
CA CYS A 76 12.17 -14.69 9.12
C CYS A 76 10.82 -14.80 9.84
N ASN A 77 9.79 -14.10 9.37
CA ASN A 77 8.46 -14.07 9.98
C ASN A 77 7.53 -15.21 9.54
N SER A 78 7.91 -15.99 8.53
CA SER A 78 7.12 -17.12 8.02
C SER A 78 7.41 -18.42 8.78
N ASP A 79 6.43 -19.31 8.91
CA ASP A 79 6.63 -20.64 9.52
C ASP A 79 7.34 -21.60 8.58
N PHE A 80 7.09 -21.45 7.28
CA PHE A 80 7.75 -22.21 6.24
C PHE A 80 8.08 -21.35 5.02
N VAL A 81 9.12 -21.77 4.31
CA VAL A 81 9.52 -21.23 3.01
C VAL A 81 9.92 -22.40 2.11
N VAL A 82 9.25 -22.56 0.97
CA VAL A 82 9.39 -23.71 0.09
C VAL A 82 9.46 -23.30 -1.37
N LEU A 83 10.21 -24.07 -2.16
CA LEU A 83 10.21 -24.03 -3.62
C LEU A 83 9.22 -25.07 -4.12
N VAL A 84 8.19 -24.62 -4.82
CA VAL A 84 7.08 -25.46 -5.27
C VAL A 84 6.83 -25.31 -6.75
N ARG A 85 6.47 -26.41 -7.42
CA ARG A 85 5.88 -26.39 -8.76
C ARG A 85 4.37 -26.61 -8.66
N VAL A 86 3.58 -25.72 -9.20
CA VAL A 86 2.12 -25.79 -9.13
C VAL A 86 1.62 -26.85 -10.13
N LYS A 87 0.76 -27.77 -9.67
CA LYS A 87 0.21 -28.83 -10.52
C LYS A 87 -1.25 -28.57 -10.91
N LYS A 88 -2.07 -28.19 -9.94
CA LYS A 88 -3.49 -27.88 -10.16
C LYS A 88 -3.98 -26.91 -9.09
N MET A 89 -4.94 -26.07 -9.47
CA MET A 89 -5.78 -25.29 -8.57
C MET A 89 -7.05 -26.08 -8.25
N MET A 90 -7.50 -26.01 -7.00
CA MET A 90 -8.69 -26.68 -6.50
C MET A 90 -9.55 -25.63 -5.79
N ASN A 91 -10.79 -25.47 -6.24
CA ASN A 91 -11.75 -24.63 -5.54
C ASN A 91 -12.36 -25.45 -4.41
N MET A 92 -12.17 -24.98 -3.17
CA MET A 92 -12.67 -25.66 -1.99
C MET A 92 -14.02 -25.04 -1.61
N ASN A 93 -14.03 -23.73 -1.37
CA ASN A 93 -15.20 -22.93 -1.03
C ASN A 93 -15.20 -21.60 -1.81
N GLU A 94 -16.26 -20.80 -1.70
CA GLU A 94 -16.34 -19.46 -2.33
C GLU A 94 -15.22 -18.50 -1.87
N HIS A 95 -14.68 -18.72 -0.66
CA HIS A 95 -13.67 -17.85 -0.05
C HIS A 95 -12.28 -18.50 0.09
N GLU A 96 -12.13 -19.80 -0.22
CA GLU A 96 -10.90 -20.55 0.01
C GLU A 96 -10.58 -21.45 -1.18
N ILE A 97 -9.34 -21.35 -1.67
CA ILE A 97 -8.80 -22.16 -2.74
C ILE A 97 -7.56 -22.90 -2.25
N ALA A 98 -7.24 -24.00 -2.92
CA ALA A 98 -6.09 -24.82 -2.59
C ALA A 98 -5.29 -25.18 -3.85
N TYR A 99 -3.96 -25.08 -3.77
CA TYR A 99 -3.06 -25.52 -4.83
C TYR A 99 -2.45 -26.86 -4.47
N SER A 100 -2.60 -27.85 -5.35
CA SER A 100 -1.78 -29.05 -5.30
C SER A 100 -0.43 -28.75 -5.93
N VAL A 101 0.63 -28.96 -5.16
CA VAL A 101 2.00 -28.58 -5.54
C VAL A 101 2.95 -29.76 -5.48
N LYS A 102 4.06 -29.69 -6.21
CA LYS A 102 5.23 -30.54 -5.96
C LYS A 102 6.24 -29.70 -5.19
N ILE A 103 6.55 -30.07 -3.95
CA ILE A 103 7.64 -29.42 -3.21
C ILE A 103 8.97 -29.92 -3.79
N ASN A 104 9.74 -29.03 -4.40
CA ASN A 104 11.06 -29.34 -4.93
C ASN A 104 12.14 -29.16 -3.87
N LYS A 105 12.01 -28.13 -3.03
CA LYS A 105 12.97 -27.85 -1.96
C LYS A 105 12.30 -27.13 -0.80
N ILE A 106 12.73 -27.45 0.40
CA ILE A 106 12.31 -26.76 1.62
C ILE A 106 13.50 -25.92 2.10
N PHE A 107 13.28 -24.61 2.26
CA PHE A 107 14.30 -23.67 2.72
C PHE A 107 14.20 -23.41 4.22
N LYS A 108 12.98 -23.32 4.74
CA LYS A 108 12.70 -23.09 6.16
C LYS A 108 11.45 -23.85 6.57
N VAL A 109 11.49 -24.44 7.76
CA VAL A 109 10.32 -24.92 8.51
C VAL A 109 10.65 -24.76 9.99
N ASN A 110 9.75 -24.14 10.77
CA ASN A 110 9.95 -23.93 12.20
C ASN A 110 9.65 -25.21 13.01
N ASN A 111 8.51 -25.86 12.75
CA ASN A 111 7.98 -26.95 13.58
C ASN A 111 7.82 -28.26 12.79
N LYS A 112 7.89 -29.40 13.50
CA LYS A 112 7.67 -30.73 12.91
C LYS A 112 6.24 -30.89 12.36
N THR A 113 5.26 -30.25 12.99
CA THR A 113 3.86 -30.20 12.52
C THR A 113 3.77 -29.53 11.14
N SER A 114 4.39 -28.36 10.98
CA SER A 114 4.45 -27.66 9.70
C SER A 114 5.10 -28.51 8.61
N TYR A 115 6.14 -29.29 8.94
CA TYR A 115 6.74 -30.24 8.01
C TYR A 115 5.77 -31.34 7.57
N THR A 116 5.01 -31.94 8.49
CA THR A 116 3.99 -32.94 8.19
C THR A 116 2.87 -32.38 7.31
N VAL A 117 2.42 -31.15 7.57
CA VAL A 117 1.42 -30.48 6.72
C VAL A 117 1.94 -30.27 5.31
N LEU A 118 3.19 -29.82 5.16
CA LEU A 118 3.81 -29.62 3.85
C LEU A 118 3.93 -30.93 3.05
N LYS A 119 4.12 -32.09 3.72
CA LYS A 119 4.13 -33.39 3.03
C LYS A 119 2.81 -33.73 2.33
N LYS A 120 1.69 -33.13 2.75
CA LYS A 120 0.39 -33.27 2.06
C LYS A 120 0.41 -32.65 0.66
N ASN A 121 1.42 -31.84 0.31
CA ASN A 121 1.58 -31.22 -1.01
C ASN A 121 0.39 -30.33 -1.41
N ILE A 122 -0.25 -29.70 -0.43
CA ILE A 122 -1.39 -28.79 -0.60
C ILE A 122 -1.05 -27.47 0.10
N LEU A 123 -1.19 -26.37 -0.63
CA LEU A 123 -1.11 -25.01 -0.10
C LEU A 123 -2.48 -24.36 -0.18
N TRP A 124 -2.91 -23.73 0.91
CA TRP A 124 -4.20 -23.07 1.03
C TRP A 124 -4.02 -21.56 0.87
N THR A 125 -5.01 -20.88 0.32
CA THR A 125 -5.06 -19.42 0.26
C THR A 125 -6.50 -18.94 0.06
N ALA A 126 -6.75 -17.65 0.28
CA ALA A 126 -8.07 -17.09 0.03
C ALA A 126 -8.36 -17.04 -1.49
N SER A 127 -9.64 -17.08 -1.86
CA SER A 127 -10.05 -17.15 -3.27
C SER A 127 -9.81 -15.87 -4.07
N SER A 128 -9.65 -14.73 -3.41
CA SER A 128 -9.47 -13.42 -4.06
C SER A 128 -8.37 -12.60 -3.41
N GLU A 129 -7.72 -11.75 -4.19
CA GLU A 129 -6.66 -10.84 -3.71
C GLU A 129 -7.18 -9.84 -2.67
N VAL A 130 -8.47 -9.46 -2.76
CA VAL A 130 -9.14 -8.61 -1.77
C VAL A 130 -9.13 -9.25 -0.37
N LEU A 131 -9.17 -10.58 -0.30
CA LEU A 131 -9.06 -11.37 0.93
C LEU A 131 -7.62 -11.82 1.23
N CYS A 132 -6.61 -11.19 0.63
CA CYS A 132 -5.20 -11.57 0.69
C CYS A 132 -4.89 -12.93 0.05
N GLY A 133 -5.71 -13.37 -0.89
CA GLY A 133 -5.51 -14.55 -1.70
C GLY A 133 -4.31 -14.42 -2.63
N VAL A 134 -3.68 -15.54 -2.94
CA VAL A 134 -2.52 -15.61 -3.84
C VAL A 134 -2.89 -16.35 -5.11
N ASP A 135 -2.79 -15.68 -6.24
CA ASP A 135 -2.88 -16.34 -7.53
C ASP A 135 -1.54 -16.98 -7.94
N LEU A 136 -1.54 -18.25 -8.33
CA LEU A 136 -0.36 -19.00 -8.76
C LEU A 136 -0.63 -19.74 -10.08
N GLU A 137 0.23 -19.53 -11.07
CA GLU A 137 0.07 -20.16 -12.38
C GLU A 137 0.40 -21.66 -12.35
N VAL A 138 -0.48 -22.47 -12.93
CA VAL A 138 -0.29 -23.91 -13.06
C VAL A 138 0.90 -24.22 -13.99
N GLY A 139 1.81 -25.09 -13.55
CA GLY A 139 3.00 -25.47 -14.30
C GLY A 139 4.24 -24.63 -13.96
N GLU A 140 4.07 -23.44 -13.39
CA GLU A 140 5.19 -22.60 -12.99
C GLU A 140 5.74 -22.98 -11.61
N THR A 141 6.99 -22.56 -11.37
CA THR A 141 7.72 -22.85 -10.13
C THR A 141 7.91 -21.56 -9.34
N TYR A 142 7.48 -21.55 -8.08
CA TYR A 142 7.53 -20.39 -7.21
C TYR A 142 8.28 -20.70 -5.91
N VAL A 143 8.94 -19.69 -5.36
CA VAL A 143 9.28 -19.65 -3.94
C VAL A 143 8.10 -19.02 -3.24
N VAL A 144 7.55 -19.75 -2.28
CA VAL A 144 6.43 -19.29 -1.47
C VAL A 144 6.76 -19.39 0.01
N SER A 145 6.26 -18.42 0.77
CA SER A 145 6.27 -18.48 2.23
C SER A 145 4.87 -18.43 2.79
N GLY A 146 4.70 -18.97 3.98
CA GLY A 146 3.39 -19.04 4.61
C GLY A 146 3.46 -19.36 6.09
N LYS A 147 2.28 -19.41 6.68
CA LYS A 147 2.06 -19.77 8.08
C LYS A 147 1.25 -21.05 8.16
N THR A 148 1.45 -21.78 9.25
CA THR A 148 0.66 -22.98 9.53
C THR A 148 -0.32 -22.70 10.65
N TYR A 149 -1.61 -22.74 10.33
CA TYR A 149 -2.68 -22.59 11.31
C TYR A 149 -3.04 -23.95 11.89
N ASP A 150 -3.05 -24.03 13.21
CA ASP A 150 -3.36 -25.22 14.03
C ASP A 150 -2.62 -26.51 13.65
N GLY A 151 -1.50 -26.39 12.94
CA GLY A 151 -0.73 -27.53 12.47
C GLY A 151 -1.46 -28.41 11.45
N GLU A 152 -2.53 -27.91 10.83
CA GLU A 152 -3.34 -28.69 9.87
C GLU A 152 -3.25 -28.18 8.43
N LYS A 153 -3.21 -26.85 8.26
CA LYS A 153 -3.23 -26.17 6.96
C LYS A 153 -2.00 -25.30 6.75
N ALA A 154 -1.32 -25.49 5.61
CA ALA A 154 -0.23 -24.62 5.16
C ALA A 154 -0.85 -23.49 4.34
N ASN A 155 -0.99 -22.32 4.93
CA ASN A 155 -1.67 -21.18 4.32
C ASN A 155 -0.63 -20.17 3.79
N ILE A 156 -0.84 -19.71 2.56
CA ILE A 156 -0.06 -18.66 1.91
C ILE A 156 -0.96 -17.44 1.69
N SER A 157 -0.39 -16.24 1.81
CA SER A 157 -1.13 -14.99 1.66
C SER A 157 -0.36 -14.00 0.78
N LEU A 158 -1.07 -13.00 0.27
CA LEU A 158 -0.51 -11.94 -0.58
C LEU A 158 0.65 -11.19 0.09
N CYS A 159 0.61 -11.06 1.42
CA CYS A 159 1.68 -10.39 2.19
C CYS A 159 2.92 -11.28 2.43
N GLY A 160 2.89 -12.54 1.98
CA GLY A 160 4.03 -13.45 2.05
C GLY A 160 4.97 -13.31 0.85
N ILE A 161 5.95 -14.21 0.76
CA ILE A 161 6.81 -14.32 -0.41
C ILE A 161 6.02 -15.01 -1.52
N LYS A 162 5.87 -14.34 -2.66
CA LYS A 162 5.44 -14.92 -3.95
C LYS A 162 6.45 -14.50 -5.02
N MET A 163 7.35 -15.40 -5.41
CA MET A 163 8.35 -15.10 -6.45
C MET A 163 8.49 -16.26 -7.43
N ALA A 164 8.33 -15.99 -8.73
CA ALA A 164 8.61 -16.97 -9.77
C ALA A 164 10.09 -17.34 -9.75
N TRP A 165 10.44 -18.62 -9.72
CA TRP A 165 11.82 -19.08 -9.53
C TRP A 165 12.77 -18.57 -10.62
N ARG A 166 12.25 -18.34 -11.82
CA ARG A 166 12.98 -17.77 -12.96
C ARG A 166 13.43 -16.33 -12.70
N SER A 167 12.66 -15.52 -11.98
CA SER A 167 12.98 -14.13 -11.66
C SER A 167 13.79 -13.95 -10.38
N VAL A 168 13.84 -14.96 -9.50
CA VAL A 168 14.64 -14.90 -8.26
C VAL A 168 16.14 -14.77 -8.58
N THR A 169 16.77 -13.69 -8.12
CA THR A 169 18.18 -13.42 -8.39
C THR A 169 19.10 -14.47 -7.78
N SER A 170 20.31 -14.64 -8.33
CA SER A 170 21.29 -15.56 -7.74
C SER A 170 21.61 -15.23 -6.27
N ARG A 171 21.48 -13.96 -5.86
CA ARG A 171 21.72 -13.52 -4.49
C ARG A 171 20.57 -13.89 -3.57
N GLN A 172 19.32 -13.68 -3.99
CA GLN A 172 18.12 -14.15 -3.27
C GLN A 172 18.12 -15.68 -3.15
N ARG A 173 18.53 -16.43 -4.19
CA ARG A 173 18.67 -17.90 -4.11
C ARG A 173 19.65 -18.34 -3.02
N LYS A 174 20.78 -17.63 -2.85
CA LYS A 174 21.73 -17.85 -1.74
C LYS A 174 21.12 -17.42 -0.40
N GLY A 175 20.35 -16.33 -0.41
CA GLY A 175 19.51 -15.85 0.68
C GLY A 175 18.64 -16.94 1.28
N PHE A 176 17.73 -17.50 0.47
CA PHE A 176 16.80 -18.55 0.89
C PHE A 176 17.50 -19.82 1.38
N ARG A 177 18.64 -20.20 0.77
CA ARG A 177 19.34 -21.42 1.18
C ARG A 177 19.92 -21.32 2.58
N HIS A 178 20.61 -20.22 2.90
CA HIS A 178 21.37 -20.11 4.14
C HIS A 178 21.36 -18.70 4.72
N LEU A 179 21.59 -17.67 3.91
CA LEU A 179 21.97 -16.35 4.45
C LEU A 179 20.84 -15.64 5.20
N TYR A 180 19.59 -15.74 4.73
CA TYR A 180 18.47 -15.10 5.42
C TYR A 180 18.26 -15.65 6.82
N ARG A 181 18.53 -16.95 7.04
CA ARG A 181 18.44 -17.56 8.37
C ARG A 181 19.45 -16.96 9.35
N TYR A 182 20.69 -16.76 8.90
CA TYR A 182 21.73 -16.10 9.71
C TYR A 182 21.44 -14.62 9.97
N GLY A 183 20.73 -13.96 9.04
CA GLY A 183 20.34 -12.56 9.16
C GLY A 183 19.04 -12.33 9.95
N CYS A 184 18.31 -13.36 10.39
CA CYS A 184 17.07 -13.17 11.14
C CYS A 184 17.18 -12.44 12.49
N PRO A 185 18.32 -12.48 13.21
CA PRO A 185 18.52 -11.63 14.40
C PRO A 185 18.55 -10.13 14.08
N CYS A 186 18.73 -9.75 12.81
CA CYS A 186 18.82 -8.37 12.40
C CYS A 186 17.48 -7.81 11.95
N ASN A 187 17.21 -6.57 12.35
CA ASN A 187 16.09 -5.80 11.85
C ASN A 187 16.44 -5.08 10.55
N ILE A 188 15.46 -4.99 9.64
CA ILE A 188 15.55 -4.22 8.40
C ILE A 188 14.49 -3.14 8.46
N TYR A 189 14.92 -1.90 8.63
CA TYR A 189 14.04 -0.76 8.80
C TYR A 189 13.76 -0.10 7.47
N TYR A 190 12.51 -0.16 7.00
CA TYR A 190 12.10 0.55 5.80
C TYR A 190 11.99 2.04 6.11
N THR A 191 12.68 2.87 5.32
CA THR A 191 12.73 4.32 5.52
C THR A 191 12.54 5.06 4.20
N PRO A 192 11.73 6.13 4.19
CA PRO A 192 11.74 7.07 3.08
C PRO A 192 13.13 7.67 2.86
N TRP A 193 13.58 7.77 1.61
CA TRP A 193 14.92 8.27 1.27
C TRP A 193 15.26 9.62 1.94
N TRP A 194 14.31 10.53 2.06
CA TRP A 194 14.53 11.87 2.63
C TRP A 194 14.70 11.89 4.14
N THR A 195 14.25 10.86 4.87
CA THR A 195 14.40 10.75 6.34
C THR A 195 15.52 9.81 6.77
N LYS A 196 16.35 9.31 5.83
CA LYS A 196 17.39 8.33 6.12
C LYS A 196 18.37 8.75 7.24
N GLY A 197 18.68 10.05 7.35
CA GLY A 197 19.59 10.57 8.38
C GLY A 197 19.00 10.41 9.78
N ALA A 198 17.74 10.82 9.95
CA ALA A 198 17.01 10.64 11.20
C ALA A 198 16.78 9.16 11.52
N ALA A 199 16.53 8.32 10.50
CA ALA A 199 16.40 6.88 10.69
C ALA A 199 17.71 6.22 11.14
N LEU A 200 18.85 6.67 10.60
CA LEU A 200 20.17 6.18 11.00
C LEU A 200 20.49 6.54 12.45
N GLU A 201 20.19 7.78 12.85
CA GLU A 201 20.36 8.26 14.23
C GLU A 201 19.43 7.52 15.20
N GLY A 202 18.15 7.38 14.84
CA GLY A 202 17.15 6.68 15.67
C GLY A 202 17.40 5.18 15.85
N THR A 203 18.16 4.55 14.96
CA THR A 203 18.54 3.13 15.04
C THR A 203 19.96 2.93 15.61
N ASP A 204 20.64 4.00 16.04
CA ASP A 204 22.02 4.00 16.53
C ASP A 204 23.00 3.33 15.53
N GLY A 205 22.68 3.38 14.24
CA GLY A 205 23.43 2.72 13.17
C GLY A 205 23.50 1.18 13.26
N LYS A 206 22.68 0.55 14.12
CA LYS A 206 22.72 -0.90 14.39
C LYS A 206 21.77 -1.72 13.52
N GLU A 207 20.94 -1.07 12.71
CA GLU A 207 19.96 -1.73 11.84
C GLU A 207 20.23 -1.47 10.36
N CYS A 208 19.75 -2.36 9.50
CA CYS A 208 19.87 -2.18 8.06
C CYS A 208 18.73 -1.30 7.53
N LEU A 209 19.07 -0.13 7.00
CA LEU A 209 18.09 0.75 6.37
C LEU A 209 17.73 0.24 4.96
N TRP A 210 16.44 0.05 4.69
CA TRP A 210 15.90 -0.22 3.37
C TRP A 210 15.22 1.04 2.84
N GLU A 211 15.86 1.71 1.90
CA GLU A 211 15.53 3.06 1.47
C GLU A 211 14.53 3.04 0.32
N SER A 212 13.43 3.78 0.44
CA SER A 212 12.47 3.97 -0.65
C SER A 212 13.12 4.68 -1.84
N LYS A 213 12.55 4.58 -3.04
CA LYS A 213 12.91 5.48 -4.15
C LYS A 213 12.80 6.96 -3.71
N PRO A 214 13.75 7.84 -4.09
CA PRO A 214 14.88 7.65 -4.99
C PRO A 214 16.19 7.16 -4.32
N GLY A 215 16.09 6.32 -3.29
CA GLY A 215 17.16 5.46 -2.81
C GLY A 215 17.25 4.12 -3.58
N PRO A 216 18.26 3.30 -3.27
CA PRO A 216 18.55 2.04 -3.96
C PRO A 216 17.63 0.88 -3.53
N GLU A 217 16.32 1.13 -3.45
CA GLU A 217 15.29 0.19 -2.94
C GLU A 217 15.38 -1.20 -3.58
N GLU A 218 15.49 -1.24 -4.91
CA GLU A 218 15.54 -2.48 -5.70
C GLU A 218 16.86 -3.24 -5.49
N CYS A 219 17.99 -2.53 -5.42
CA CYS A 219 19.28 -3.16 -5.16
C CYS A 219 19.30 -3.81 -3.77
N GLN A 220 18.75 -3.11 -2.77
CA GLN A 220 18.60 -3.63 -1.41
C GLN A 220 17.66 -4.84 -1.39
N ARG A 221 16.49 -4.78 -2.05
CA ARG A 221 15.53 -5.90 -2.15
C ARG A 221 16.11 -7.14 -2.86
N ASP A 222 16.82 -6.93 -3.97
CA ASP A 222 17.20 -8.01 -4.90
C ASP A 222 18.58 -8.62 -4.60
N TYR A 223 19.48 -7.84 -4.00
CA TYR A 223 20.84 -8.27 -3.70
C TYR A 223 21.28 -8.02 -2.25
N GLY A 224 20.54 -7.21 -1.50
CA GLY A 224 20.82 -6.94 -0.09
C GLY A 224 20.57 -8.17 0.78
N VAL A 225 21.49 -8.39 1.71
CA VAL A 225 21.32 -9.32 2.83
C VAL A 225 21.86 -8.61 4.07
N CYS A 226 21.00 -8.46 5.07
CA CYS A 226 21.37 -7.85 6.34
C CYS A 226 21.91 -8.93 7.28
N MET A 227 23.12 -8.78 7.80
CA MET A 227 23.72 -9.75 8.72
C MET A 227 24.33 -9.07 9.95
N PRO A 228 24.41 -9.78 11.09
CA PRO A 228 25.04 -9.24 12.28
C PRO A 228 26.54 -9.07 12.05
N GLY A 229 27.07 -7.93 12.50
CA GLY A 229 28.49 -7.61 12.53
C GLY A 229 28.92 -7.08 13.91
N PRO A 230 30.19 -6.69 14.07
CA PRO A 230 30.74 -6.27 15.36
C PRO A 230 30.08 -5.01 15.95
N ALA A 231 29.66 -4.09 15.07
CA ALA A 231 29.07 -2.80 15.43
C ALA A 231 27.53 -2.78 15.30
N GLY A 232 26.90 -3.92 15.04
CA GLY A 232 25.47 -4.02 14.74
C GLY A 232 25.20 -4.71 13.40
N CYS A 233 23.97 -4.65 12.93
CA CYS A 233 23.54 -5.25 11.69
C CYS A 233 23.82 -4.34 10.50
N SER A 234 24.37 -4.90 9.42
CA SER A 234 24.68 -4.13 8.22
C SER A 234 24.46 -4.93 6.94
N TRP A 235 24.27 -4.22 5.83
CA TRP A 235 24.17 -4.80 4.50
C TRP A 235 25.49 -5.42 4.09
N VAL A 236 25.50 -6.73 3.84
CA VAL A 236 26.74 -7.42 3.53
C VAL A 236 27.17 -7.15 2.09
N PRO A 237 28.41 -6.67 1.88
CA PRO A 237 28.92 -6.39 0.55
C PRO A 237 28.95 -7.65 -0.30
N SER A 238 28.48 -7.54 -1.53
CA SER A 238 28.63 -8.58 -2.55
C SER A 238 28.85 -7.94 -3.91
N VAL A 239 29.54 -8.64 -4.82
CA VAL A 239 29.77 -8.16 -6.19
C VAL A 239 28.46 -7.73 -6.88
N PRO A 240 27.38 -8.55 -6.91
CA PRO A 240 26.14 -8.13 -7.57
C PRO A 240 25.48 -6.94 -6.87
N TYR A 241 25.55 -6.85 -5.54
CA TYR A 241 25.02 -5.70 -4.81
C TYR A 241 25.79 -4.41 -5.14
N LYS A 242 27.13 -4.45 -5.09
CA LYS A 242 27.99 -3.30 -5.43
C LYS A 242 27.77 -2.83 -6.87
N ASN A 243 27.66 -3.77 -7.81
CA ASN A 243 27.40 -3.45 -9.21
C ASN A 243 26.04 -2.78 -9.39
N CYS A 244 24.99 -3.29 -8.75
CA CYS A 244 23.66 -2.67 -8.77
C CYS A 244 23.69 -1.25 -8.20
N ILE A 245 24.33 -1.04 -7.05
CA ILE A 245 24.47 0.29 -6.43
C ILE A 245 25.22 1.26 -7.36
N LYS A 246 26.31 0.81 -7.99
CA LYS A 246 27.08 1.65 -8.93
C LYS A 246 26.25 2.04 -10.16
N GLU A 247 25.57 1.09 -10.78
CA GLU A 247 24.70 1.36 -11.93
C GLU A 247 23.55 2.31 -11.55
N TYR A 248 22.98 2.10 -10.37
CA TYR A 248 21.93 2.96 -9.81
C TYR A 248 22.41 4.41 -9.63
N GLN A 249 23.58 4.60 -9.03
CA GLN A 249 24.19 5.93 -8.84
C GLN A 249 24.43 6.64 -10.17
N GLN A 250 24.97 5.93 -11.17
CA GLN A 250 25.19 6.47 -12.51
C GLN A 250 23.89 6.93 -13.16
N LYS A 251 22.82 6.12 -13.08
CA LYS A 251 21.50 6.51 -13.62
C LYS A 251 20.94 7.75 -12.93
N ARG A 252 21.11 7.88 -11.60
CA ARG A 252 20.67 9.05 -10.83
C ARG A 252 21.44 10.32 -11.16
N GLU A 253 22.74 10.21 -11.42
CA GLU A 253 23.57 11.33 -11.88
C GLU A 253 23.15 11.78 -13.29
N GLN A 254 22.92 10.84 -14.20
CA GLN A 254 22.41 11.14 -15.54
C GLN A 254 21.03 11.80 -15.52
N GLN A 255 20.14 11.37 -14.63
CA GLN A 255 18.83 12.01 -14.45
C GLN A 255 18.98 13.45 -13.96
N ARG A 256 19.79 13.69 -12.92
CA ARG A 256 20.05 15.04 -12.42
C ARG A 256 20.71 15.96 -13.45
N ALA A 257 21.58 15.42 -14.30
CA ALA A 257 22.20 16.19 -15.38
C ALA A 257 21.23 16.54 -16.53
N ARG A 258 20.09 15.87 -16.62
CA ARG A 258 19.03 16.13 -17.61
C ARG A 258 17.91 17.01 -17.07
N GLU A 259 17.82 17.17 -15.75
CA GLU A 259 16.89 18.09 -15.11
C GLU A 259 17.38 19.54 -15.36
N PRO A 260 16.55 20.41 -15.98
CA PRO A 260 16.94 21.77 -16.34
C PRO A 260 17.07 22.71 -15.13
#